data_AF-A0A641RBL6-F1
#
_entry.id   AF-A0A641RBL6-F1
#
_cell.length_a   1.000
_cell.length_b   1.000
_cell.length_c   1.000
_cell.angle_alpha   90.00
_cell.angle_beta   90.00
_cell.angle_gamma   90.00
#
_symmetry.space_group_name_H-M   'P 1'
#
loop_
_entity.id
_entity.type
_entity.pdbx_description
1 polymer ?
#
loop_
_entity_poly.entity_id
_entity_poly.type
_entity_poly.pdbx_seq_one_letter_code
_entity_poly.pdbx_strand_id
1 'polypeptide(L)'
;LQILESSQIDMDDPEKKEMFEKGTHFNPVDLVCAVRDYKGHKFDLVKYVDKATGFISYKSKNGKDLKALELPGLWNGAMSDWNTVFVEVPLSTFNPVKTVNDLLREQHQ
;
A
#
# COMPACT_ATOMS: atom_id res chain seq x y z
N LEU A 1 9.48 10.23 -4.22
CA LEU A 1 8.55 9.19 -4.72
C LEU A 1 7.69 8.77 -3.55
N GLN A 2 6.38 8.73 -3.73
CA GLN A 2 5.40 8.35 -2.71
C GLN A 2 4.44 7.35 -3.34
N ILE A 3 4.04 6.34 -2.59
CA ILE A 3 2.94 5.45 -2.96
C ILE A 3 1.70 6.01 -2.28
N LEU A 4 0.65 6.24 -3.05
CA LEU A 4 -0.65 6.68 -2.55
C LEU A 4 -1.66 5.56 -2.71
N GLU A 5 -2.50 5.38 -1.70
CA GLU A 5 -3.73 4.60 -1.86
C GLU A 5 -4.78 5.44 -2.56
N SER A 6 -5.71 4.80 -3.27
CA SER A 6 -6.82 5.51 -3.93
C SER A 6 -7.67 6.31 -2.95
N SER A 7 -7.75 5.89 -1.68
CA SER A 7 -8.44 6.60 -0.59
C SER A 7 -7.79 7.95 -0.25
N GLN A 8 -6.52 8.16 -0.59
CA GLN A 8 -5.77 9.38 -0.35
C GLN A 8 -5.78 10.33 -1.55
N ILE A 9 -6.36 9.91 -2.67
CA ILE A 9 -6.44 10.70 -3.90
C ILE A 9 -7.85 11.26 -4.00
N ASP A 10 -7.94 12.58 -4.08
CA ASP A 10 -9.19 13.26 -4.36
C ASP A 10 -9.54 13.07 -5.85
N MET A 11 -10.48 12.15 -6.11
CA MET A 11 -10.91 11.79 -7.46
C MET A 11 -11.93 12.77 -8.05
N ASP A 12 -12.44 13.71 -7.25
CA ASP A 12 -13.29 14.81 -7.72
C ASP A 12 -12.46 15.96 -8.30
N ASP A 13 -11.16 16.00 -7.99
CA ASP A 13 -10.17 16.89 -8.58
C ASP A 13 -9.70 16.35 -9.94
N PRO A 14 -10.02 17.01 -11.07
CA PRO A 14 -9.70 16.51 -12.40
C PRO A 14 -8.19 16.33 -12.64
N GLU A 15 -7.34 17.17 -12.04
CA GLU A 15 -5.89 17.11 -12.21
C GLU A 15 -5.32 15.87 -11.53
N LYS A 16 -5.72 15.62 -10.28
CA LYS A 16 -5.29 14.43 -9.53
C LYS A 16 -5.81 13.15 -10.15
N LYS A 17 -7.05 13.16 -10.64
CA LYS A 17 -7.63 12.04 -11.38
C LYS A 17 -6.83 11.73 -12.64
N GLU A 18 -6.48 12.74 -13.43
CA GLU A 18 -5.66 12.56 -14.62
C GLU A 18 -4.27 11.98 -14.28
N MET A 19 -3.63 12.46 -13.21
CA MET A 19 -2.36 11.90 -12.72
C MET A 19 -2.50 10.43 -12.32
N PHE A 20 -3.58 10.06 -11.63
CA PHE A 20 -3.86 8.69 -11.23
C PHE A 20 -4.06 7.77 -12.44
N GLU A 21 -4.87 8.20 -13.41
CA GLU A 21 -5.16 7.43 -14.64
C GLU A 21 -3.93 7.26 -15.53
N LYS A 22 -2.99 8.22 -15.50
CA LYS A 22 -1.70 8.14 -16.22
C LYS A 22 -0.63 7.36 -15.46
N GLY A 23 -0.90 6.88 -14.25
CA GLY A 23 0.02 6.07 -13.48
C GLY A 23 0.43 4.80 -14.23
N THR A 24 1.73 4.60 -14.44
CA THR A 24 2.26 3.45 -15.21
C THR A 24 2.65 2.26 -14.36
N HIS A 25 2.79 2.46 -13.05
CA HIS A 25 3.24 1.44 -12.11
C HIS A 25 2.21 1.27 -11.00
N PHE A 26 2.02 0.03 -10.57
CA PHE A 26 1.28 -0.30 -9.36
C PHE A 26 2.22 -1.05 -8.41
N ASN A 27 1.98 -0.92 -7.10
CA ASN A 27 2.75 -1.66 -6.11
C ASN A 27 2.04 -2.98 -5.75
N PRO A 28 2.63 -4.15 -6.01
CA PRO A 28 2.06 -5.44 -5.60
C PRO A 28 2.13 -5.68 -4.08
N VAL A 29 2.83 -4.82 -3.33
CA VAL A 29 3.13 -4.97 -1.90
C VAL A 29 4.10 -6.14 -1.64
N ASP A 30 4.98 -6.42 -2.61
CA ASP A 30 6.13 -7.29 -2.42
C ASP A 30 7.28 -6.47 -1.82
N LEU A 31 7.67 -6.82 -0.59
CA LEU A 31 8.66 -6.08 0.20
C LEU A 31 9.85 -6.95 0.59
N VAL A 32 11.05 -6.39 0.44
CA VAL A 32 12.27 -6.92 1.07
C VAL A 32 12.80 -5.85 2.03
N CYS A 33 12.79 -6.16 3.34
CA CYS A 33 13.15 -5.21 4.39
C CYS A 33 14.48 -5.54 5.05
N ALA A 34 15.44 -4.61 4.99
CA ALA A 34 16.64 -4.66 5.81
C ALA A 34 16.33 -4.09 7.22
N VAL A 35 16.19 -4.96 8.21
CA VAL A 35 15.83 -4.56 9.59
C VAL A 35 17.03 -4.22 10.47
N ARG A 36 18.24 -4.21 9.89
CA ARG A 36 19.50 -3.91 10.57
C ARG A 36 20.38 -2.99 9.74
N ASP A 37 21.19 -2.18 10.43
CA ASP A 37 22.19 -1.32 9.80
C ASP A 37 23.38 -2.14 9.27
N TYR A 38 24.31 -1.46 8.60
CA TYR A 38 25.52 -2.04 8.04
C TYR A 38 26.48 -2.63 9.09
N LYS A 39 26.26 -2.35 10.38
CA LYS A 39 27.01 -2.89 11.52
C LYS A 39 26.26 -4.03 12.23
N GLY A 40 25.06 -4.38 11.77
CA GLY A 40 24.21 -5.41 12.34
C GLY A 40 23.31 -4.96 13.49
N HIS A 41 23.28 -3.67 13.86
CA HIS A 41 22.35 -3.16 14.87
C HIS A 41 20.93 -3.11 14.31
N LYS A 42 19.93 -3.47 15.12
CA LYS A 42 18.53 -3.37 14.69
C LYS A 42 18.09 -1.92 14.60
N PHE A 43 17.34 -1.58 13.55
CA PHE A 43 16.59 -0.34 13.52
C PHE A 43 15.39 -0.42 14.47
N ASP A 44 15.07 0.71 15.10
CA ASP A 44 13.79 0.90 15.78
C ASP A 44 12.81 1.54 14.77
N LEU A 45 12.14 0.67 14.02
CA LEU A 45 11.27 1.08 12.91
C LEU A 45 10.03 1.87 13.37
N VAL A 46 9.62 1.72 14.63
CA VAL A 46 8.45 2.41 15.20
C VAL A 46 8.67 3.92 15.30
N LYS A 47 9.93 4.37 15.36
CA LYS A 47 10.29 5.80 15.32
C LYS A 47 9.96 6.47 13.99
N TYR A 48 9.74 5.67 12.95
CA TYR A 48 9.51 6.11 11.57
C TYR A 48 8.05 5.91 11.15
N VAL A 49 7.15 5.83 12.13
CA VAL A 49 5.71 5.82 11.91
C VAL A 49 5.18 7.25 11.98
N ASP A 50 4.70 7.78 10.85
CA ASP A 50 3.95 9.03 10.83
C ASP A 50 2.53 8.77 11.33
N LYS A 51 2.22 9.26 12.53
CA LYS A 51 0.90 9.08 13.15
C LYS A 51 -0.18 10.00 12.57
N ALA A 52 0.21 11.02 11.82
CA ALA A 52 -0.73 11.98 11.22
C ALA A 52 -1.46 11.42 10.00
N THR A 53 -0.99 10.31 9.44
CA THR A 53 -1.52 9.75 8.19
C THR A 53 -2.59 8.67 8.40
N GLY A 54 -3.03 8.44 9.64
CA GLY A 54 -4.21 7.63 9.89
C GLY A 54 -5.43 8.23 9.18
N PHE A 55 -6.31 7.37 8.67
CA PHE A 55 -7.48 7.81 7.89
C PHE A 55 -8.77 7.11 8.35
N ILE A 56 -9.91 7.72 8.01
CA ILE A 56 -11.21 7.13 8.28
C ILE A 56 -11.65 6.33 7.06
N SER A 57 -11.87 5.04 7.24
CA SER A 57 -12.50 4.19 6.23
C SER A 57 -13.95 3.92 6.56
N TYR A 58 -14.76 3.76 5.51
CA TYR A 58 -16.15 3.37 5.60
C TYR A 58 -16.24 1.89 5.26
N LYS A 59 -16.73 1.09 6.20
CA LYS A 59 -16.96 -0.34 5.99
C LYS A 59 -18.41 -0.68 6.28
N SER A 60 -18.83 -1.85 5.86
CA SER A 60 -20.08 -2.45 6.33
C SER A 60 -19.78 -3.76 7.04
N LYS A 61 -20.49 -4.01 8.14
CA LYS A 61 -20.42 -5.29 8.85
C LYS A 61 -21.83 -5.71 9.22
N ASN A 62 -22.24 -6.88 8.74
CA ASN A 62 -23.59 -7.43 8.96
C ASN A 62 -24.71 -6.44 8.56
N GLY A 63 -24.53 -5.76 7.42
CA GLY A 63 -25.50 -4.78 6.90
C GLY A 63 -25.55 -3.45 7.66
N LYS A 64 -24.64 -3.20 8.60
CA LYS A 64 -24.50 -1.90 9.27
C LYS A 64 -23.27 -1.18 8.77
N ASP A 65 -23.45 0.09 8.42
CA ASP A 65 -22.36 0.98 8.09
C ASP A 65 -21.55 1.32 9.34
N LEU A 66 -20.23 1.33 9.20
CA LEU A 66 -19.30 1.67 10.25
C LEU A 66 -18.20 2.58 9.71
N LYS A 67 -17.79 3.52 10.56
CA LYS A 67 -16.57 4.30 10.37
C LYS A 67 -15.47 3.63 11.18
N ALA A 68 -14.37 3.28 10.54
CA ALA A 68 -13.19 2.76 11.18
C ALA A 68 -12.06 3.78 11.08
N LEU A 69 -11.35 4.02 12.18
CA LEU A 69 -10.07 4.71 12.15
C LEU A 69 -9.00 3.66 11.83
N GLU A 70 -8.38 3.79 10.66
CA GLU A 70 -7.24 2.98 10.28
C GLU A 70 -5.96 3.70 10.70
N LEU A 71 -5.11 2.97 11.43
CA LEU A 71 -3.77 3.43 11.74
C LEU A 71 -2.94 3.51 10.46
N PRO A 72 -1.84 4.27 10.46
CA PRO A 72 -0.92 4.31 9.32
C PRO A 72 -0.58 2.88 8.86
N GLY A 73 -0.89 2.59 7.60
CA GLY A 73 -0.46 1.36 6.95
C GLY A 73 0.99 1.47 6.47
N LEU A 74 1.52 0.37 5.90
CA LEU A 74 2.93 0.26 5.50
C LEU A 74 3.41 1.50 4.73
N TRP A 75 2.77 1.82 3.61
CA TRP A 75 3.25 2.86 2.70
C TRP A 75 2.65 4.24 2.94
N ASN A 76 1.47 4.29 3.52
CA ASN A 76 0.77 5.53 3.88
C ASN A 76 1.12 5.99 5.30
N GLY A 77 2.27 5.61 5.86
CA GLY A 77 2.88 6.31 7.01
C GLY A 77 3.64 5.43 8.01
N ALA A 78 3.42 4.11 8.04
CA ALA A 78 4.17 3.24 8.95
C ALA A 78 5.65 3.05 8.53
N MET A 79 5.96 3.28 7.26
CA MET A 79 7.31 3.32 6.70
C MET A 79 7.75 4.75 6.32
N SER A 80 7.25 5.78 7.02
CA SER A 80 7.66 7.17 6.74
C SER A 80 9.18 7.31 6.83
N ASP A 81 9.79 8.03 5.90
CA ASP A 81 11.24 8.32 5.91
C ASP A 81 12.17 7.10 5.86
N TRP A 82 11.67 5.92 5.46
CA TRP A 82 12.53 4.77 5.18
C TRP A 82 13.33 5.00 3.89
N ASN A 83 14.62 4.61 3.92
CA ASN A 83 15.42 4.49 2.71
C ASN A 83 14.82 3.39 1.81
N THR A 84 14.12 3.82 0.76
CA THR A 84 13.31 2.94 -0.09
C THR A 84 13.83 2.96 -1.52
N VAL A 85 13.98 1.78 -2.11
CA VAL A 85 14.32 1.60 -3.53
C VAL A 85 13.16 0.86 -4.20
N PHE A 86 12.66 1.40 -5.32
CA PHE A 86 11.64 0.76 -6.13
C PHE A 86 12.30 -0.05 -7.24
N VAL A 87 11.86 -1.29 -7.40
CA VAL A 87 12.36 -2.21 -8.42
C VAL A 87 11.18 -2.69 -9.25
N GLU A 88 11.23 -2.45 -10.55
CA GLU A 88 10.26 -3.01 -11.49
C GLU A 88 10.53 -4.51 -11.66
N VAL A 89 9.46 -5.31 -11.61
CA VAL A 89 9.53 -6.77 -11.72
C VAL A 89 8.55 -7.24 -12.80
N PRO A 90 8.80 -8.40 -13.44
CA PRO A 90 7.87 -8.95 -14.43
C PRO A 90 6.49 -9.19 -13.84
N LEU A 91 5.43 -8.94 -14.62
CA LEU A 91 4.03 -9.14 -14.20
C LEU A 91 3.76 -10.56 -13.69
N SER A 92 4.47 -11.57 -14.20
CA SER A 92 4.34 -12.97 -13.77
C SER A 92 4.68 -13.22 -12.30
N THR A 93 5.41 -12.29 -11.65
CA THR A 93 5.71 -12.36 -10.23
C THR A 93 4.52 -12.02 -9.34
N PHE A 94 3.47 -11.39 -9.88
CA PHE A 94 2.30 -10.95 -9.14
C PHE A 94 1.02 -11.67 -9.59
N ASN A 95 0.51 -12.56 -8.73
CA ASN A 95 -0.70 -13.35 -8.98
C ASN A 95 -1.74 -13.08 -7.88
N PRO A 96 -2.48 -11.95 -7.93
CA PRO A 96 -3.44 -11.60 -6.90
C PRO A 96 -4.78 -12.34 -7.09
N VAL A 97 -5.41 -12.68 -5.97
CA VAL A 97 -6.79 -13.19 -5.93
C VAL A 97 -7.68 -12.10 -5.33
N LYS A 98 -8.48 -11.43 -6.16
CA LYS A 98 -9.42 -10.37 -5.74
C LYS A 98 -10.87 -10.84 -5.75
N THR A 99 -11.20 -11.78 -6.62
CA THR A 99 -12.52 -12.39 -6.78
C THR A 99 -12.40 -13.92 -6.70
N VAL A 100 -13.50 -14.61 -6.42
CA VAL A 100 -13.52 -16.08 -6.38
C VAL A 100 -13.05 -16.69 -7.70
N ASN A 101 -13.36 -16.06 -8.84
CA ASN A 101 -12.94 -16.53 -10.15
C ASN A 101 -11.43 -16.43 -10.39
N ASP A 102 -10.72 -15.59 -9.63
CA ASP A 102 -9.27 -15.51 -9.77
C ASP A 102 -8.59 -16.82 -9.33
N LEU A 103 -9.21 -17.60 -8.44
CA LEU A 103 -8.71 -18.92 -8.02
C LEU A 103 -8.73 -19.96 -9.15
N LEU A 104 -9.52 -19.74 -10.21
CA LEU A 104 -9.61 -20.67 -11.35
C LEU A 104 -8.47 -20.50 -12.36
N ARG A 105 -7.63 -19.48 -12.21
CA ARG A 105 -6.47 -19.25 -13.09
C ARG A 105 -5.43 -20.34 -12.87
N GLU A 106 -4.71 -20.74 -13.92
CA GLU A 106 -3.70 -21.81 -13.88
C GLU A 106 -2.62 -21.57 -12.81
N GLN A 107 -2.29 -20.30 -12.53
CA GLN A 107 -1.30 -19.93 -11.52
C GLN A 107 -1.75 -20.24 -10.07
N HIS A 108 -3.01 -20.63 -9.86
CA HIS A 108 -3.64 -20.85 -8.54
C HIS A 108 -4.28 -22.25 -8.38
N GLN A 109 -4.10 -23.14 -9.35
CA GLN A 109 -4.51 -24.56 -9.27
C GLN A 109 -3.31 -25.41 -8.81
#